data_AF-A0A7C2LLP5-F1
#
_entry.id   AF-A0A7C2LLP5-F1
#
_cell.length_a   1.000
_cell.length_b   1.000
_cell.length_c   1.000
_cell.angle_alpha   90.00
_cell.angle_beta   90.00
_cell.angle_gamma   90.00
#
_symmetry.space_group_name_H-M   'P 1'
#
loop_
_entity.id
_entity.type
_entity.pdbx_description
1 polymer ?
#
loop_
_entity_poly.entity_id
_entity_poly.type
_entity_poly.pdbx_seq_one_letter_code
_entity_poly.pdbx_strand_id
1 'polypeptide(L)'
;MMRRSRQGDLTIGSAILASVVVALGLFLLYVSFSWMQAYGVDVTEEFDKHTQLMRIALNIEAINYSDARSLIYLRHVSKHDVSISICRIELVSLDKSMIVNSTPAEGFKELYRLERSGDLLSIHAPTCPSCDPGEPLAYRVWYTSSEIFRRSHGDLDLSTVRIVELAFLKPG
;
A
#
# COMPACT_ATOMS: atom_id res chain seq x y z
N MET A 1 -55.90 56.64 10.54
CA MET A 1 -54.85 56.24 9.58
C MET A 1 -53.54 56.00 10.33
N MET A 2 -53.25 54.78 10.78
CA MET A 2 -51.98 54.46 11.45
C MET A 2 -51.67 52.96 11.33
N ARG A 3 -51.55 52.46 10.09
CA ARG A 3 -51.26 51.04 9.82
C ARG A 3 -50.13 50.81 8.81
N ARG A 4 -49.68 51.87 8.12
CA ARG A 4 -48.72 51.78 7.01
C ARG A 4 -47.24 51.85 7.44
N SER A 5 -46.92 52.50 8.58
CA SER A 5 -45.54 52.59 9.07
C SER A 5 -45.03 51.27 9.67
N ARG A 6 -45.87 50.56 10.44
CA ARG A 6 -45.54 49.24 11.02
C ARG A 6 -45.26 48.15 9.98
N GLN A 7 -45.91 48.23 8.81
CA GLN A 7 -45.68 47.28 7.71
C GLN A 7 -44.30 47.48 7.07
N GLY A 8 -43.83 48.73 6.94
CA GLY A 8 -42.48 49.05 6.43
C GLY A 8 -41.36 48.51 7.31
N ASP A 9 -41.47 48.69 8.63
CA ASP A 9 -40.51 48.16 9.61
C ASP A 9 -40.45 46.63 9.64
N LEU A 10 -41.61 45.96 9.53
CA LEU A 10 -41.67 44.49 9.45
C LEU A 10 -41.05 43.95 8.16
N THR A 11 -41.26 44.61 7.02
CA THR A 11 -40.63 44.20 5.75
C THR A 11 -39.12 44.38 5.77
N ILE A 12 -38.61 45.48 6.31
CA ILE A 12 -37.16 45.75 6.39
C ILE A 12 -36.51 44.76 7.36
N GLY A 13 -37.11 44.52 8.54
CA GLY A 13 -36.61 43.54 9.50
C GLY A 13 -36.57 42.12 8.93
N SER A 14 -37.60 41.71 8.19
CA SER A 14 -37.65 40.40 7.53
C SER A 14 -36.61 40.24 6.42
N ALA A 15 -36.34 41.31 5.66
CA ALA A 15 -35.33 41.29 4.60
C ALA A 15 -33.90 41.18 5.16
N ILE A 16 -33.63 41.89 6.26
CA ILE A 16 -32.33 41.79 6.96
C ILE A 16 -32.16 40.37 7.52
N LEU A 17 -33.19 39.82 8.18
CA LEU A 17 -33.12 38.45 8.71
C LEU A 17 -32.89 37.42 7.59
N ALA A 18 -33.61 37.55 6.46
CA ALA A 18 -33.42 36.67 5.31
C ALA A 18 -32.01 36.78 4.73
N SER A 19 -31.44 37.98 4.62
CA SER A 19 -30.06 38.17 4.16
C SER A 19 -29.03 37.54 5.09
N VAL A 20 -29.22 37.63 6.41
CA VAL A 20 -28.35 36.99 7.40
C VAL A 20 -28.44 35.48 7.27
N VAL A 21 -29.64 34.92 7.16
CA VAL A 21 -29.84 33.46 6.98
C VAL A 21 -29.18 32.96 5.69
N VAL A 22 -29.34 33.68 4.58
CA VAL A 22 -28.70 33.33 3.30
C VAL A 22 -27.18 33.43 3.41
N ALA A 23 -26.65 34.50 4.00
CA ALA A 23 -25.21 34.68 4.19
C ALA A 23 -24.62 33.57 5.08
N LEU A 24 -25.30 33.21 6.16
CA LEU A 24 -24.88 32.16 7.09
C LEU A 24 -24.97 30.77 6.44
N GLY A 25 -26.01 30.53 5.63
CA GLY A 25 -26.14 29.32 4.82
C GLY A 25 -25.00 29.17 3.80
N LEU A 26 -24.67 30.24 3.07
CA LEU A 26 -23.55 30.25 2.14
C LEU A 26 -22.20 30.07 2.85
N PHE A 27 -22.03 30.66 4.03
CA PHE A 27 -20.83 30.48 4.84
C PHE A 27 -20.67 29.03 5.30
N LEU A 28 -21.74 28.40 5.81
CA LEU A 28 -21.71 26.99 6.22
C LEU A 28 -21.44 26.06 5.05
N LEU A 29 -22.03 26.33 3.88
CA LEU A 29 -21.73 25.60 2.65
C LEU A 29 -20.25 25.72 2.29
N TYR A 30 -19.70 26.94 2.30
CA TYR A 30 -18.28 27.16 1.99
C TYR A 30 -17.34 26.40 2.93
N VAL A 31 -17.61 26.44 4.25
CA VAL A 31 -16.83 25.69 5.25
C VAL A 31 -16.94 24.18 5.00
N SER A 32 -18.15 23.69 4.72
CA SER A 32 -18.39 22.27 4.45
C SER A 32 -17.66 21.78 3.19
N PHE A 33 -17.69 22.55 2.11
CA PHE A 33 -16.95 22.25 0.87
C PHE A 33 -15.44 22.32 1.06
N SER A 34 -14.94 23.25 1.90
CA SER A 34 -13.52 23.36 2.21
C SER A 34 -13.02 22.14 2.99
N TRP A 35 -13.78 21.68 3.99
CA TRP A 35 -13.47 20.47 4.73
C TRP A 35 -13.57 19.22 3.85
N MET A 36 -14.60 19.10 3.01
CA MET A 36 -14.75 17.96 2.11
C MET A 36 -13.59 17.86 1.11
N GLN A 37 -13.09 18.98 0.59
CA GLN A 37 -11.91 18.97 -0.29
C GLN A 37 -10.64 18.56 0.45
N ALA A 38 -10.43 19.06 1.67
CA ALA A 38 -9.25 18.70 2.45
C ALA A 38 -9.24 17.20 2.80
N TYR A 39 -10.33 16.67 3.36
CA TYR A 39 -10.39 15.28 3.80
C TYR A 39 -10.64 14.29 2.66
N GLY A 40 -11.32 14.71 1.60
CA GLY A 40 -11.67 13.85 0.47
C GLY A 40 -10.45 13.40 -0.34
N VAL A 41 -9.43 14.26 -0.46
CA VAL A 41 -8.18 13.93 -1.16
C VAL A 41 -7.44 12.81 -0.43
N ASP A 42 -7.24 12.97 0.89
CA ASP A 42 -6.53 11.98 1.71
C ASP A 42 -7.22 10.61 1.68
N VAL A 43 -8.56 10.59 1.83
CA VAL A 43 -9.35 9.34 1.80
C VAL A 43 -9.29 8.69 0.42
N THR A 44 -9.33 9.49 -0.66
CA THR A 44 -9.26 8.97 -2.02
C THR A 44 -7.90 8.37 -2.32
N GLU A 45 -6.81 9.01 -1.85
CA GLU A 45 -5.45 8.50 -2.02
C GLU A 45 -5.26 7.18 -1.26
N GLU A 46 -5.72 7.10 -0.02
CA GLU A 46 -5.60 5.88 0.78
C GLU A 46 -6.43 4.74 0.19
N PHE A 47 -7.64 5.04 -0.29
CA PHE A 47 -8.47 4.07 -0.98
C PHE A 47 -7.84 3.57 -2.29
N ASP A 48 -7.20 4.46 -3.07
CA ASP A 48 -6.44 4.08 -4.27
C ASP A 48 -5.29 3.14 -3.91
N LYS A 49 -4.48 3.48 -2.89
CA LYS A 49 -3.38 2.62 -2.39
C LYS A 49 -3.87 1.23 -2.03
N HIS A 50 -4.90 1.12 -1.19
CA HIS A 50 -5.46 -0.17 -0.81
C HIS A 50 -6.02 -0.94 -2.01
N THR A 51 -6.70 -0.26 -2.93
CA THR A 51 -7.23 -0.89 -4.15
C THR A 51 -6.10 -1.47 -5.01
N GLN A 52 -4.99 -0.75 -5.15
CA GLN A 52 -3.82 -1.27 -5.87
C GLN A 52 -3.20 -2.49 -5.17
N LEU A 53 -3.07 -2.47 -3.85
CA LEU A 53 -2.55 -3.60 -3.07
C LEU A 53 -3.44 -4.84 -3.12
N MET A 54 -4.75 -4.68 -3.34
CA MET A 54 -5.68 -5.80 -3.51
C MET A 54 -5.64 -6.40 -4.93
N ARG A 55 -5.10 -5.68 -5.90
CA ARG A 55 -5.00 -6.15 -7.31
C ARG A 55 -3.75 -6.96 -7.58
N ILE A 56 -2.71 -6.77 -6.78
CA ILE A 56 -1.43 -7.49 -6.91
C ILE A 56 -1.51 -8.84 -6.20
N ALA A 57 -0.97 -9.88 -6.83
CA ALA A 57 -0.79 -11.18 -6.23
C ALA A 57 0.48 -11.84 -6.78
N LEU A 58 1.31 -12.36 -5.87
CA LEU A 58 2.57 -13.01 -6.18
C LEU A 58 2.60 -14.40 -5.54
N ASN A 59 3.14 -15.38 -6.25
CA ASN A 59 3.35 -16.74 -5.75
C ASN A 59 4.81 -17.14 -5.86
N ILE A 60 5.31 -17.88 -4.87
CA ILE A 60 6.60 -18.58 -4.96
C ILE A 60 6.29 -19.99 -5.49
N GLU A 61 6.73 -20.30 -6.71
CA GLU A 61 6.44 -21.60 -7.34
C GLU A 61 7.43 -22.68 -6.93
N ALA A 62 8.70 -22.30 -6.82
CA ALA A 62 9.77 -23.23 -6.53
C ALA A 62 10.95 -22.52 -5.88
N ILE A 63 11.72 -23.28 -5.12
CA ILE A 63 12.96 -22.87 -4.49
C ILE A 63 14.04 -23.86 -4.93
N ASN A 64 15.14 -23.34 -5.46
CA ASN A 64 16.36 -24.10 -5.71
C ASN A 64 17.46 -23.56 -4.78
N TYR A 65 17.65 -24.24 -3.65
CA TYR A 65 18.57 -23.80 -2.61
C TYR A 65 19.90 -24.58 -2.68
N SER A 66 21.01 -23.84 -2.63
CA SER A 66 22.35 -24.35 -2.35
C SER A 66 23.09 -23.34 -1.48
N ASP A 67 24.02 -23.80 -0.64
CA ASP A 67 24.78 -22.93 0.27
C ASP A 67 25.57 -21.84 -0.48
N ALA A 68 26.01 -22.11 -1.71
CA ALA A 68 26.70 -21.14 -2.55
C ALA A 68 25.75 -20.17 -3.27
N ARG A 69 24.57 -20.65 -3.69
CA ARG A 69 23.59 -19.90 -4.48
C ARG A 69 22.19 -20.42 -4.24
N SER A 70 21.26 -19.52 -3.94
CA SER A 70 19.84 -19.84 -3.91
C SER A 70 19.07 -19.05 -4.96
N LEU A 71 18.15 -19.73 -5.62
CA LEU A 71 17.23 -19.16 -6.60
C LEU A 71 15.80 -19.43 -6.16
N ILE A 72 14.96 -18.41 -6.24
CA ILE A 72 13.51 -18.53 -6.06
C ILE A 72 12.80 -18.19 -7.36
N TYR A 73 11.78 -18.96 -7.69
CA TYR A 73 10.96 -18.77 -8.87
C TYR A 73 9.65 -18.13 -8.46
N LEU A 74 9.44 -16.90 -8.92
CA LEU A 74 8.28 -16.09 -8.58
C LEU A 74 7.37 -15.97 -9.79
N ARG A 75 6.09 -16.31 -9.60
CA ARG A 75 5.06 -16.09 -10.61
C ARG A 75 4.15 -14.95 -10.20
N HIS A 76 3.96 -14.02 -11.13
CA HIS A 76 2.94 -13.01 -11.03
C HIS A 76 1.57 -13.64 -11.31
N VAL A 77 0.68 -13.67 -10.31
CA VAL A 77 -0.63 -14.35 -10.37
C VAL A 77 -1.81 -13.37 -10.20
N SER A 78 -1.59 -12.08 -10.41
CA SER A 78 -2.64 -11.07 -10.36
C SER A 78 -3.71 -11.34 -11.41
N LYS A 79 -4.97 -11.04 -11.09
CA LYS A 79 -6.07 -11.13 -12.06
C LYS A 79 -5.97 -10.07 -13.16
N HIS A 80 -5.34 -8.94 -12.86
CA HIS A 80 -5.22 -7.78 -13.74
C HIS A 80 -3.76 -7.56 -14.11
N ASP A 81 -3.52 -6.91 -15.25
CA ASP A 81 -2.19 -6.49 -15.67
C ASP A 81 -1.73 -5.28 -14.84
N VAL A 82 -1.12 -5.56 -13.69
CA VAL A 82 -0.55 -4.58 -12.78
C VAL A 82 0.91 -4.91 -12.51
N SER A 83 1.82 -3.95 -12.68
CA SER A 83 3.23 -4.19 -12.41
C SER A 83 3.50 -4.37 -10.91
N ILE A 84 4.28 -5.39 -10.55
CA ILE A 84 4.70 -5.70 -9.18
C ILE A 84 6.19 -5.40 -9.01
N SER A 85 6.53 -4.68 -7.94
CA SER A 85 7.92 -4.49 -7.51
C SER A 85 8.21 -5.40 -6.32
N ILE A 86 9.30 -6.17 -6.42
CA ILE A 86 9.84 -6.99 -5.33
C ILE A 86 10.83 -6.13 -4.56
N CYS A 87 10.56 -5.93 -3.27
CA CYS A 87 11.17 -4.88 -2.47
C CYS A 87 12.13 -5.39 -1.40
N ARG A 88 11.91 -6.62 -0.91
CA ARG A 88 12.77 -7.27 0.06
C ARG A 88 12.59 -8.78 0.01
N ILE A 89 13.66 -9.51 0.20
CA ILE A 89 13.68 -10.97 0.28
C ILE A 89 14.39 -11.31 1.59
N GLU A 90 13.68 -11.96 2.49
CA GLU A 90 14.21 -12.41 3.77
C GLU A 90 14.28 -13.94 3.76
N LEU A 91 15.35 -14.46 4.32
CA LEU A 91 15.46 -15.85 4.73
C LEU A 91 15.25 -15.89 6.25
N VAL A 92 14.25 -16.66 6.67
CA VAL A 92 13.85 -16.79 8.07
C VAL A 92 14.10 -18.22 8.53
N SER A 93 14.72 -18.39 9.70
CA SER A 93 14.73 -19.69 10.37
C SER A 93 13.44 -19.84 11.16
N LEU A 94 12.67 -20.90 10.88
CA LEU A 94 11.41 -21.17 11.57
C LEU A 94 11.67 -21.67 12.99
N ASP A 95 12.74 -22.44 13.19
CA ASP A 95 13.15 -22.93 14.52
C ASP A 95 13.54 -21.79 15.46
N LYS A 96 14.35 -20.85 14.96
CA LYS A 96 14.84 -19.71 15.74
C LYS A 96 13.88 -18.51 15.69
N SER A 97 12.86 -18.56 14.84
CA SER A 97 11.91 -17.47 14.59
C SER A 97 12.58 -16.12 14.32
N MET A 98 13.71 -16.14 13.60
CA MET A 98 14.52 -14.95 13.31
C MET A 98 14.89 -14.86 11.83
N ILE A 99 15.06 -13.62 11.35
CA ILE A 99 15.64 -13.37 10.03
C ILE A 99 17.12 -13.74 10.11
N VAL A 100 17.53 -14.73 9.33
CA VAL A 100 18.94 -15.18 9.28
C VAL A 100 19.72 -14.40 8.24
N ASN A 101 19.07 -13.96 7.16
CA ASN A 101 19.68 -13.14 6.12
C ASN A 101 18.59 -12.38 5.33
N SER A 102 18.90 -11.22 4.76
CA SER A 102 17.95 -10.47 3.95
C SER A 102 18.62 -9.65 2.84
N THR A 103 17.85 -9.33 1.81
CA THR A 103 18.27 -8.46 0.70
C THR A 103 17.09 -7.53 0.36
N PRO A 104 17.24 -6.18 0.42
CA PRO A 104 18.36 -5.49 1.07
C PRO A 104 18.45 -5.84 2.56
N ALA A 105 19.61 -5.59 3.18
CA ALA A 105 19.82 -5.87 4.60
C ALA A 105 18.84 -5.12 5.51
N GLU A 106 18.52 -3.88 5.14
CA GLU A 106 17.58 -3.01 5.86
C GLU A 106 16.65 -2.27 4.88
N GLY A 107 15.44 -1.95 5.36
CA GLY A 107 14.44 -1.20 4.61
C GLY A 107 13.91 -1.93 3.37
N PHE A 108 13.37 -1.15 2.43
CA PHE A 108 12.83 -1.63 1.17
C PHE A 108 13.57 -0.99 0.00
N LYS A 109 13.85 -1.78 -1.04
CA LYS A 109 14.43 -1.28 -2.28
C LYS A 109 13.89 -2.10 -3.45
N GLU A 110 13.61 -1.48 -4.58
CA GLU A 110 13.24 -2.24 -5.76
C GLU A 110 14.42 -3.12 -6.21
N LEU A 111 14.28 -4.42 -6.01
CA LEU A 111 15.26 -5.43 -6.40
C LEU A 111 14.96 -5.95 -7.81
N TYR A 112 13.68 -6.22 -8.05
CA TYR A 112 13.18 -6.78 -9.30
C TYR A 112 11.77 -6.26 -9.57
N ARG A 113 11.36 -6.31 -10.83
CA ARG A 113 10.02 -5.91 -11.27
C ARG A 113 9.43 -6.96 -12.21
N LEU A 114 8.15 -7.26 -12.00
CA LEU A 114 7.32 -8.12 -12.84
C LEU A 114 6.27 -7.24 -13.51
N GLU A 115 6.25 -7.17 -14.83
CA GLU A 115 5.45 -6.18 -15.55
C GLU A 115 4.01 -6.67 -15.79
N ARG A 116 3.82 -7.97 -16.08
CA ARG A 116 2.53 -8.50 -16.53
C ARG A 116 2.12 -9.77 -15.81
N SER A 117 0.81 -10.00 -15.72
CA SER A 117 0.29 -11.21 -15.10
C SER A 117 0.74 -12.45 -15.89
N GLY A 118 1.09 -13.51 -15.18
CA GLY A 118 1.63 -14.75 -15.74
C GLY A 118 3.16 -14.78 -15.86
N ASP A 119 3.84 -13.63 -15.76
CA ASP A 119 5.31 -13.55 -15.80
C ASP A 119 5.93 -14.45 -14.72
N LEU A 120 6.95 -15.22 -15.13
CA LEU A 120 7.78 -16.04 -14.25
C LEU A 120 9.17 -15.42 -14.20
N LEU A 121 9.66 -15.17 -13.00
CA LEU A 121 10.99 -14.61 -12.78
C LEU A 121 11.78 -15.48 -11.80
N SER A 122 12.98 -15.87 -12.20
CA SER A 122 13.98 -16.48 -11.31
C SER A 122 14.86 -15.39 -10.72
N ILE A 123 14.93 -15.29 -9.39
CA ILE A 123 15.76 -14.29 -8.72
C ILE A 123 16.72 -14.92 -7.73
N HIS A 124 17.86 -14.24 -7.53
CA HIS A 124 18.80 -14.59 -6.48
C HIS A 124 18.21 -14.26 -5.11
N ALA A 125 18.25 -15.25 -4.22
CA ALA A 125 17.76 -15.13 -2.85
C ALA A 125 18.92 -15.31 -1.85
N PRO A 126 18.85 -14.68 -0.67
CA PRO A 126 19.87 -14.82 0.36
C PRO A 126 19.97 -16.26 0.86
N THR A 127 21.18 -16.70 1.22
CA THR A 127 21.46 -18.04 1.78
C THR A 127 21.87 -17.94 3.25
N CYS A 128 21.84 -19.07 3.95
CA CYS A 128 22.39 -19.23 5.29
C CYS A 128 23.35 -20.44 5.33
N PRO A 129 24.65 -20.24 5.01
CA PRO A 129 25.64 -21.32 5.05
C PRO A 129 25.91 -21.83 6.48
N SER A 130 25.62 -21.02 7.49
CA SER A 130 25.79 -21.38 8.91
C SER A 130 24.58 -22.08 9.51
N CYS A 131 23.49 -22.24 8.76
CA CYS A 131 22.30 -22.96 9.22
C CYS A 131 22.50 -24.48 9.08
N ASP A 132 21.89 -25.24 9.97
CA ASP A 132 22.11 -26.68 10.03
C ASP A 132 21.36 -27.40 8.89
N PRO A 133 21.95 -28.46 8.28
CA PRO A 133 21.22 -29.32 7.36
C PRO A 133 19.92 -29.85 7.99
N GLY A 134 18.81 -29.75 7.25
CA GLY A 134 17.49 -30.11 7.76
C GLY A 134 16.79 -29.05 8.61
N GLU A 135 17.43 -27.90 8.89
CA GLU A 135 16.77 -26.77 9.56
C GLU A 135 15.59 -26.27 8.69
N PRO A 136 14.37 -26.07 9.26
CA PRO A 136 13.24 -25.50 8.55
C PRO A 136 13.45 -24.00 8.35
N LEU A 137 13.52 -23.61 7.09
CA LEU A 137 13.71 -22.24 6.64
C LEU A 137 12.47 -21.77 5.86
N ALA A 138 12.28 -20.46 5.75
CA ALA A 138 11.27 -19.88 4.89
C ALA A 138 11.82 -18.68 4.13
N TYR A 139 11.49 -18.59 2.84
CA TYR A 139 11.66 -17.36 2.09
C TYR A 139 10.43 -16.49 2.27
N ARG A 140 10.65 -15.26 2.74
CA ARG A 140 9.63 -14.23 2.84
C ARG A 140 9.94 -13.13 1.82
N VAL A 141 9.10 -13.03 0.80
CA VAL A 141 9.25 -12.04 -0.26
C VAL A 141 8.24 -10.92 -0.04
N TRP A 142 8.76 -9.73 0.16
CA TRP A 142 8.00 -8.50 0.29
C TRP A 142 7.87 -7.83 -1.07
N TYR A 143 6.64 -7.50 -1.45
CA TYR A 143 6.32 -6.92 -2.74
C TYR A 143 5.20 -5.89 -2.65
N THR A 144 5.13 -5.00 -3.62
CA THR A 144 4.05 -4.00 -3.74
C THR A 144 3.73 -3.71 -5.21
N SER A 145 2.72 -2.88 -5.45
CA SER A 145 2.46 -2.31 -6.77
C SER A 145 3.62 -1.38 -7.16
N SER A 146 4.16 -1.52 -8.37
CA SER A 146 5.25 -0.63 -8.81
C SER A 146 4.83 0.83 -8.88
N GLU A 147 3.54 1.12 -9.04
CA GLU A 147 3.02 2.48 -8.95
C GLU A 147 3.13 3.04 -7.53
N ILE A 148 2.79 2.24 -6.51
CA ILE A 148 2.95 2.62 -5.10
C ILE A 148 4.42 2.88 -4.79
N PHE A 149 5.31 1.96 -5.18
CA PHE A 149 6.76 2.10 -5.00
C PHE A 149 7.29 3.40 -5.62
N ARG A 150 6.84 3.73 -6.84
CA ARG A 150 7.25 4.96 -7.53
C ARG A 150 6.75 6.21 -6.83
N ARG A 151 5.49 6.22 -6.38
CA ARG A 151 4.91 7.38 -5.66
C ARG A 151 5.59 7.61 -4.31
N SER A 152 5.97 6.54 -3.62
CA SER A 152 6.68 6.63 -2.33
C SER A 152 8.17 6.95 -2.46
N HIS A 153 8.72 7.07 -3.68
CA HIS A 153 10.15 7.28 -3.93
C HIS A 153 11.05 6.25 -3.22
N GLY A 154 10.53 5.03 -3.02
CA GLY A 154 11.24 3.95 -2.33
C GLY A 154 11.14 3.97 -0.80
N ASP A 155 10.52 4.99 -0.20
CA ASP A 155 10.23 5.03 1.25
C ASP A 155 8.90 4.33 1.53
N LEU A 156 8.94 2.99 1.54
CA LEU A 156 7.78 2.17 1.81
C LEU A 156 7.63 1.91 3.31
N ASP A 157 6.38 1.93 3.75
CA ASP A 157 5.98 1.47 5.08
C ASP A 157 5.48 0.01 5.03
N LEU A 158 5.24 -0.58 6.20
CA LEU A 158 4.70 -1.93 6.29
C LEU A 158 3.25 -2.05 5.81
N SER A 159 2.50 -0.94 5.75
CA SER A 159 1.10 -0.95 5.32
C SER A 159 0.95 -1.05 3.80
N THR A 160 1.97 -0.56 3.07
CA THR A 160 2.01 -0.51 1.60
C THR A 160 2.75 -1.67 0.95
N VAL A 161 3.08 -2.71 1.71
CA VAL A 161 3.71 -3.93 1.21
C VAL A 161 2.85 -5.16 1.50
N ARG A 162 3.07 -6.20 0.71
CA ARG A 162 2.49 -7.53 0.85
C ARG A 162 3.60 -8.55 0.96
N ILE A 163 3.25 -9.70 1.53
CA ILE A 163 4.19 -10.77 1.82
C ILE A 163 3.69 -12.04 1.16
N VAL A 164 4.60 -12.78 0.54
CA VAL A 164 4.42 -14.19 0.22
C VAL A 164 5.53 -14.98 0.89
N GLU A 165 5.17 -16.11 1.49
CA GLU A 165 6.10 -16.94 2.25
C GLU A 165 6.02 -18.39 1.78
N LEU A 166 7.18 -19.04 1.62
CA LEU A 166 7.27 -20.46 1.32
C LEU A 166 8.36 -21.10 2.18
N ALA A 167 7.94 -22.09 2.97
CA ALA A 167 8.82 -22.87 3.82
C ALA A 167 9.45 -24.04 3.07
N PHE A 168 10.68 -24.40 3.45
CA PHE A 168 11.44 -25.53 2.93
C PHE A 168 12.42 -26.03 4.00
N LEU A 169 12.91 -27.26 3.85
CA LEU A 169 14.00 -27.78 4.69
C LEU A 169 15.33 -27.48 4.01
N LYS A 170 16.32 -26.99 4.76
CA LYS A 170 17.67 -26.80 4.22
C LYS A 170 18.21 -28.14 3.71
N PRO A 171 18.62 -28.24 2.43
CA PRO A 171 19.27 -29.44 1.94
C PRO A 171 20.62 -29.66 2.63
N GLY A 172 20.99 -30.93 2.80
CA GLY A 172 22.28 -31.37 3.35
C GLY A 172 23.35 -31.58 2.31
#